data_AF-A0A8I2E288-F1
#
_entry.id   AF-A0A8I2E288-F1
#
_cell.length_a   1.000
_cell.length_b   1.000
_cell.length_c   1.000
_cell.angle_alpha   90.00
_cell.angle_beta   90.00
_cell.angle_gamma   90.00
#
_symmetry.space_group_name_H-M   'P 1'
#
loop_
_entity.id
_entity.type
_entity.pdbx_description
1 polymer ?
#
loop_
_entity_poly.entity_id
_entity_poly.type
_entity_poly.pdbx_seq_one_letter_code
_entity_poly.pdbx_strand_id
1 'polypeptide(L)' 'MSFDAVVSGARLRFEEAPRTRVTFPGTGARESVSRAERTNLPQRVEPGHDYQDVTVRYHLASRLTGTSEDGTVPDDGRP' A
#
# COMPACT_ATOMS: atom_id res chain seq x y z
N MET A 1 5.11 10.10 -6.09
CA MET A 1 6.05 9.56 -5.09
C MET A 1 6.00 8.04 -5.14
N SER A 2 7.14 7.38 -5.02
CA SER A 2 7.22 5.93 -4.88
C SER A 2 8.25 5.54 -3.83
N PHE A 3 8.06 4.38 -3.22
CA PHE A 3 9.07 3.74 -2.38
C PHE A 3 9.08 2.24 -2.63
N ASP A 4 10.26 1.67 -2.44
CA ASP A 4 10.51 0.23 -2.46
C ASP A 4 11.10 -0.19 -1.12
N ALA A 5 10.66 -1.33 -0.61
CA ALA A 5 11.16 -1.90 0.64
C ALA A 5 11.37 -3.41 0.48
N VAL A 6 12.42 -3.92 1.12
CA VAL A 6 12.69 -5.36 1.18
C VAL A 6 12.87 -5.75 2.64
N VAL A 7 12.11 -6.75 3.07
CA VAL A 7 12.24 -7.37 4.39
C VAL A 7 12.58 -8.83 4.18
N SER A 8 13.62 -9.30 4.87
CA SER A 8 14.07 -10.69 4.81
C SER A 8 14.30 -11.24 6.22
N GLY A 9 14.09 -12.54 6.39
CA GLY A 9 14.31 -13.21 7.67
C GLY A 9 14.45 -14.72 7.48
N ALA A 10 15.41 -15.31 8.19
CA ALA A 10 15.64 -16.75 8.16
C ALA A 10 14.46 -17.53 8.77
N ARG A 11 13.85 -17.00 9.83
CA ARG A 11 12.67 -17.57 10.49
C ARG A 11 11.69 -16.47 10.88
N LEU A 12 10.39 -16.68 10.62
CA LEU A 12 9.31 -15.78 10.99
C LEU A 12 8.12 -16.57 11.53
N ARG A 13 7.59 -16.16 12.68
CA ARG A 13 6.38 -16.73 13.28
C ARG A 13 5.43 -15.61 13.66
N PHE A 14 4.18 -15.73 13.23
CA PHE A 14 3.11 -14.82 13.64
C PHE A 14 2.42 -15.41 14.86
N GLU A 15 2.38 -14.67 15.97
CA GLU A 15 1.62 -15.09 17.16
C GLU A 15 0.11 -14.95 16.92
N GLU A 16 -0.28 -13.92 16.19
CA GLU A 16 -1.65 -13.66 15.75
C GLU A 16 -1.69 -13.28 14.27
N ALA A 17 -2.86 -13.41 13.64
CA ALA A 17 -3.04 -13.01 12.25
C ALA A 17 -2.86 -11.49 12.10
N PRO A 18 -1.93 -11.02 11.24
CA PRO A 18 -1.62 -9.60 11.13
C PRO A 18 -2.77 -8.81 10.49
N ARG A 19 -3.13 -7.69 11.12
CA ARG A 19 -4.08 -6.71 10.56
C ARG A 19 -3.31 -5.65 9.80
N THR A 20 -3.49 -5.57 8.49
CA THR A 20 -2.78 -4.60 7.64
C THR A 20 -3.73 -3.53 7.12
N ARG A 21 -3.34 -2.26 7.27
CA ARG A 21 -4.05 -1.12 6.71
C ARG A 21 -3.04 -0.10 6.20
N VAL A 22 -3.19 0.31 4.94
CA VAL A 22 -2.41 1.41 4.36
C VAL A 22 -3.33 2.62 4.26
N THR A 23 -2.85 3.75 4.75
CA THR A 23 -3.56 5.04 4.64
C THR A 23 -2.60 6.07 4.12
N PHE A 24 -3.15 7.07 3.45
CA PHE A 24 -2.36 8.13 2.84
C PHE A 24 -2.95 9.47 3.26
N PRO A 25 -2.34 10.16 4.22
CA PRO A 25 -2.84 11.45 4.67
C PRO A 25 -2.64 12.51 3.58
N GLY A 26 -3.63 13.41 3.42
CA GLY A 26 -3.61 14.51 2.45
C GLY A 26 -4.97 14.77 1.79
N THR A 27 -5.13 15.94 1.17
CA THR A 27 -6.30 16.32 0.37
C THR A 27 -6.03 16.16 -1.13
N GLY A 28 -7.07 15.96 -1.93
CA GLY A 28 -6.98 15.86 -3.39
C GLY A 28 -7.15 14.43 -3.91
N ALA A 29 -7.77 14.31 -5.09
CA ALA A 29 -7.96 13.03 -5.74
C ALA A 29 -6.62 12.36 -6.05
N ARG A 30 -6.57 11.04 -5.88
CA ARG A 30 -5.30 10.32 -5.90
C ARG A 30 -5.43 8.92 -6.46
N GLU A 31 -4.40 8.55 -7.21
CA GLU A 31 -4.15 7.18 -7.62
C GLU A 31 -3.00 6.60 -6.80
N SER A 32 -3.15 5.36 -6.36
CA SER A 32 -2.10 4.63 -5.67
C SER A 32 -2.08 3.16 -6.02
N VAL A 33 -0.88 2.63 -6.13
CA VAL A 33 -0.59 1.22 -6.36
C VAL A 33 0.21 0.71 -5.16
N SER A 34 -0.29 -0.35 -4.52
CA SER A 34 0.42 -1.10 -3.49
C SER A 34 0.58 -2.54 -3.93
N ARG A 35 1.83 -3.04 -4.02
CA ARG A 35 2.12 -4.41 -4.45
C ARG A 35 3.13 -5.04 -3.50
N ALA A 36 2.86 -6.28 -3.10
CA ALA A 36 3.79 -7.10 -2.34
C ALA A 36 4.10 -8.37 -3.14
N GLU A 37 5.38 -8.65 -3.34
CA GLU A 37 5.87 -9.94 -3.81
C GLU A 37 6.44 -10.71 -2.61
N ARG A 38 6.07 -11.98 -2.51
CA ARG A 38 6.40 -12.82 -1.35
C ARG A 38 7.08 -14.10 -1.81
N THR A 39 8.17 -14.43 -1.14
CA THR A 39 8.86 -15.72 -1.27
C THR A 39 8.71 -16.47 0.06
N ASN A 40 8.31 -17.74 -0.02
CA ASN A 40 8.08 -18.62 1.14
C ASN A 40 7.09 -18.08 2.19
N LEU A 41 6.21 -17.16 1.78
CA LEU A 41 5.19 -16.59 2.65
C LEU A 41 3.86 -16.46 1.89
N PRO A 42 2.81 -17.18 2.30
CA PRO A 42 1.52 -17.11 1.62
C PRO A 42 0.84 -15.76 1.81
N GLN A 43 -0.20 -15.48 1.02
CA GLN A 43 -0.96 -14.22 1.15
C GLN A 43 -1.67 -14.11 2.50
N ARG A 44 -2.26 -15.23 2.97
CA ARG A 44 -2.83 -15.37 4.31
C ARG A 44 -1.91 -16.27 5.13
N VAL A 45 -1.41 -15.73 6.24
CA VAL A 45 -0.52 -16.44 7.15
C VAL A 45 -1.32 -17.08 8.29
N GLU A 46 -0.78 -18.15 8.85
CA GLU A 46 -1.38 -18.90 9.95
C GLU A 46 -0.65 -18.59 11.27
N PRO A 47 -1.39 -18.27 12.33
CA PRO A 47 -0.81 -18.12 13.66
C PRO A 47 -0.08 -19.40 14.11
N GLY A 48 1.09 -19.23 14.72
CA GLY A 48 1.89 -20.32 15.25
C GLY A 48 2.69 -21.14 14.22
N HIS A 49 2.53 -20.87 12.92
CA HIS A 49 3.34 -21.50 11.88
C HIS A 49 4.72 -20.85 11.78
N ASP A 50 5.75 -21.68 11.62
CA ASP A 50 7.13 -21.24 11.45
C ASP A 50 7.49 -21.19 9.96
N TYR A 51 7.55 -19.98 9.41
CA TYR A 51 7.98 -19.74 8.05
C TYR A 51 9.50 -19.57 7.99
N GLN A 52 10.13 -20.17 6.98
CA GLN A 52 11.58 -20.16 6.81
C GLN A 52 11.99 -19.47 5.52
N ASP A 53 13.16 -18.83 5.52
CA ASP A 53 13.77 -18.17 4.37
C ASP A 53 12.78 -17.24 3.65
N VAL A 54 12.16 -16.37 4.45
CA VAL A 54 11.10 -15.47 4.00
C VAL A 54 11.72 -14.21 3.40
N THR A 55 11.19 -13.78 2.27
CA THR A 55 11.45 -12.44 1.71
C THR A 55 10.14 -11.80 1.27
N VAL A 56 9.97 -10.53 1.62
CA VAL A 56 8.87 -9.70 1.15
C VAL A 56 9.47 -8.47 0.46
N ARG A 57 9.13 -8.31 -0.82
CA ARG A 57 9.45 -7.11 -1.61
C ARG A 57 8.18 -6.29 -1.74
N TYR A 58 8.23 -5.03 -1.35
CA TYR A 58 7.08 -4.16 -1.34
C TYR A 58 7.33 -2.94 -2.22
N HIS A 59 6.36 -2.63 -3.07
CA HIS A 59 6.34 -1.45 -3.91
C HIS A 59 5.09 -0.62 -3.61
N LEU A 60 5.29 0.65 -3.30
CA LEU A 60 4.22 1.62 -3.16
C LEU A 60 4.47 2.79 -4.09
N ALA A 61 3.48 3.13 -4.91
CA ALA A 61 3.50 4.33 -5.72
C ALA A 61 2.20 5.10 -5.55
N SER A 62 2.28 6.42 -5.57
CA SER A 62 1.11 7.28 -5.60
C SER A 62 1.36 8.62 -6.29
N ARG A 63 0.33 9.13 -6.95
CA ARG A 63 0.29 10.47 -7.56
C ARG A 63 -1.04 11.17 -7.29
N LEU A 64 -0.98 12.47 -7.11
CA LEU A 64 -2.18 13.33 -7.15
C LEU A 64 -2.69 13.39 -8.60
N THR A 65 -4.00 13.31 -8.77
CA THR A 65 -4.67 13.33 -10.08
C THR A 65 -5.53 14.57 -10.30
N GLY A 66 -5.66 15.47 -9.30
CA GLY A 66 -6.31 16.77 -9.44
C GLY A 66 -6.32 17.58 -8.15
N THR A 67 -6.66 18.87 -8.25
CA THR A 67 -6.92 19.76 -7.11
C THR A 67 -8.24 19.36 -6.45
N SER A 68 -8.27 19.36 -5.11
CA SER A 68 -9.42 18.99 -4.28
C SER A 68 -10.76 19.54 -4.78
N GLU A 69 -11.82 18.79 -4.50
CA GLU A 69 -13.22 19.19 -4.65
C GLU A 69 -13.54 20.38 -3.71
N ASP A 70 -13.15 21.59 -4.09
CA ASP A 70 -13.92 22.79 -3.75
C ASP A 70 -14.67 23.18 -5.02
N GLY A 71 -15.92 22.77 -5.10
CA GLY A 71 -16.79 22.90 -6.27
C GLY A 71 -17.04 24.35 -6.67
N THR A 72 -16.17 24.90 -7.50
CA THR A 72 -16.51 26.04 -8.36
C THR A 72 -16.18 25.66 -9.80
N VAL A 73 -17.22 25.23 -10.53
CA VAL A 73 -17.23 25.32 -11.99
C VAL A 73 -17.06 26.81 -12.33
N PRO A 74 -16.10 27.20 -13.19
CA PRO A 74 -16.11 28.53 -13.76
C PRO A 74 -17.41 28.67 -14.55
N ASP A 75 -18.21 29.68 -14.19
CA ASP A 75 -19.27 30.17 -15.06
C ASP A 75 -18.58 30.71 -16.32
N ASP A 76 -18.50 29.87 -17.36
CA ASP A 76 -18.16 30.30 -18.71
C ASP A 76 -19.38 31.06 -19.25
N GLY A 77 -19.58 32.25 -18.69
CA GLY A 77 -20.52 33.26 -19.16
C GLY A 77 -20.12 33.65 -20.58
N ARG A 78 -20.70 32.96 -21.56
CA ARG A 78 -20.70 33.41 -22.95
C ARG A 78 -22.13 33.80 -23.34
N PRO A 79 -22.33 35.02 -23.87
CA PRO A 79 -23.65 35.54 -24.26
C PRO A 79 -24.30 34.74 -25.38
#